data_AF-A0A523T834-F1
#
_entry.id   AF-A0A523T834-F1
#
_cell.length_a   1.000
_cell.length_b   1.000
_cell.length_c   1.000
_cell.angle_alpha   90.00
_cell.angle_beta   90.00
_cell.angle_gamma   90.00
#
_symmetry.space_group_name_H-M   'P 1'
#
loop_
_entity.id
_entity.type
_entity.pdbx_description
1 polymer ?
#
loop_
_entity_poly.entity_id
_entity_poly.type
_entity_poly.pdbx_seq_one_letter_code
_entity_poly.pdbx_strand_id
1 'polypeptide(L)'
;MVRKKYNKKEIAIGISCIITVILILSFYIWHQTESINLGYRTGELEEEVLNLKKEVEKLETIKSSLLSLDKVEKIAKDELKMAPAKDEQIIYENFNNNP
;
A
#
# COMPACT_ATOMS: atom_id res chain seq x y z
N MET A 1 -47.32 -46.06 -26.63
CA MET A 1 -46.73 -44.85 -26.01
C MET A 1 -47.19 -44.77 -24.56
N VAL A 2 -46.38 -45.25 -23.61
CA VAL A 2 -46.74 -45.25 -22.18
C VAL A 2 -46.41 -43.89 -21.60
N ARG A 3 -47.43 -43.12 -21.18
CA ARG A 3 -47.26 -41.87 -20.44
C ARG A 3 -46.67 -42.20 -19.06
N LYS A 4 -45.37 -42.00 -18.87
CA LYS A 4 -44.73 -42.06 -17.53
C LYS A 4 -45.35 -40.94 -16.67
N LYS A 5 -46.11 -41.34 -15.64
CA LYS A 5 -46.67 -40.43 -14.64
C LYS A 5 -45.52 -40.13 -13.67
N TYR A 6 -44.85 -38.99 -13.83
CA TYR A 6 -43.75 -38.59 -12.95
C TYR A 6 -44.19 -38.68 -11.49
N ASN A 7 -43.39 -39.37 -10.68
CA ASN A 7 -43.70 -39.55 -9.27
C ASN A 7 -43.44 -38.22 -8.56
N LYS A 8 -44.33 -37.79 -7.64
CA LYS A 8 -44.18 -36.51 -6.91
C LYS A 8 -42.80 -36.38 -6.24
N LYS A 9 -42.18 -37.51 -5.89
CA LYS A 9 -40.81 -37.59 -5.34
C LYS A 9 -39.72 -37.19 -6.35
N GLU A 10 -39.85 -37.58 -7.62
CA GLU A 10 -38.90 -37.20 -8.69
C GLU A 10 -38.95 -35.70 -8.96
N ILE A 11 -40.15 -35.12 -8.95
CA ILE A 11 -40.35 -33.67 -9.10
C ILE A 11 -39.73 -32.94 -7.89
N ALA A 12 -39.95 -33.43 -6.67
CA ALA A 12 -39.38 -32.84 -5.46
C ALA A 12 -37.85 -32.87 -5.46
N ILE A 13 -37.22 -33.96 -5.93
CA ILE A 13 -35.76 -34.05 -6.06
C ILE A 13 -35.24 -33.06 -7.10
N GLY A 14 -35.92 -32.95 -8.25
CA GLY A 14 -35.55 -31.98 -9.29
C GLY A 14 -35.61 -30.53 -8.76
N ILE A 15 -36.68 -30.18 -8.05
CA ILE A 15 -36.83 -28.86 -7.41
C ILE A 15 -35.74 -28.63 -6.36
N SER A 16 -35.47 -29.63 -5.51
CA SER A 16 -34.41 -29.53 -4.50
C SER A 16 -33.04 -29.28 -5.15
N CYS A 17 -32.73 -29.97 -6.25
CA CYS A 17 -31.46 -29.80 -6.96
C CYS A 17 -31.34 -28.38 -7.53
N ILE A 18 -32.41 -27.86 -8.15
CA ILE A 18 -32.45 -26.50 -8.67
C ILE A 18 -32.23 -25.47 -7.55
N ILE A 19 -32.91 -25.64 -6.41
CA ILE A 19 -32.74 -24.75 -5.24
C ILE A 19 -31.31 -24.79 -4.73
N THR A 20 -30.70 -25.97 -4.62
CA THR A 20 -29.31 -26.11 -4.19
C THR A 20 -28.36 -25.38 -5.14
N VAL A 21 -28.55 -25.51 -6.46
CA VAL A 21 -27.74 -24.80 -7.46
C VAL A 21 -27.89 -23.29 -7.31
N ILE A 22 -29.11 -22.79 -7.14
CA ILE A 22 -29.36 -21.36 -6.94
C ILE A 22 -28.65 -20.86 -5.68
N LEU A 23 -28.75 -21.59 -4.57
CA LEU A 23 -28.08 -21.22 -3.32
C LEU A 23 -26.56 -21.15 -3.45
N ILE A 24 -25.96 -22.14 -4.12
CA ILE A 24 -24.51 -22.16 -4.36
C ILE A 24 -24.09 -20.96 -5.20
N LEU A 25 -24.83 -20.65 -6.26
CA LEU A 25 -24.54 -19.51 -7.13
C LEU A 25 -24.72 -18.17 -6.40
N SER A 26 -25.79 -18.02 -5.61
CA SER A 26 -26.01 -16.82 -4.80
C SER A 26 -24.90 -16.64 -3.76
N PHE A 27 -24.48 -17.72 -3.10
CA PHE A 27 -23.39 -17.70 -2.12
C PHE A 27 -22.05 -17.35 -2.78
N TYR A 28 -21.79 -17.90 -3.97
CA TYR A 28 -20.60 -17.59 -4.76
C TYR A 28 -20.54 -16.10 -5.13
N ILE A 29 -21.65 -15.56 -5.65
CA ILE A 29 -21.72 -14.14 -6.03
C ILE A 29 -21.52 -13.25 -4.80
N TRP A 30 -22.17 -13.58 -3.67
CA TRP A 30 -22.00 -12.84 -2.41
C TRP A 30 -20.54 -12.80 -1.96
N HIS A 31 -19.85 -13.95 -1.96
CA HIS A 31 -18.44 -14.04 -1.58
C HIS A 31 -17.52 -13.27 -2.56
N GLN A 32 -17.85 -13.28 -3.85
CA GLN A 32 -17.11 -12.54 -4.86
C GLN A 32 -17.26 -11.02 -4.67
N THR A 33 -18.46 -10.53 -4.31
CA THR A 33 -18.71 -9.11 -4.04
C THR A 33 -17.94 -8.61 -2.81
N GLU A 34 -17.87 -9.41 -1.75
CA GLU A 34 -17.06 -9.09 -0.55
C GLU A 34 -15.56 -8.92 -0.92
N SER A 35 -15.07 -9.82 -1.78
CA SER A 35 -13.67 -9.81 -2.24
C SER A 35 -13.34 -8.59 -3.10
N ILE A 36 -14.31 -8.08 -3.88
CA ILE A 36 -14.14 -6.88 -4.70
C ILE A 36 -14.01 -5.64 -3.81
N ASN A 37 -14.86 -5.51 -2.79
CA ASN A 37 -14.78 -4.38 -1.84
C ASN A 37 -13.45 -4.35 -1.07
N LEU A 38 -12.92 -5.51 -0.72
CA LEU A 38 -11.59 -5.62 -0.12
C LEU A 38 -10.50 -5.20 -1.11
N GLY A 39 -10.58 -5.63 -2.37
CA GLY A 39 -9.63 -5.23 -3.41
C GLY A 39 -9.58 -3.72 -3.66
N TYR A 40 -10.74 -3.04 -3.67
CA TYR A 40 -10.79 -1.58 -3.81
C TYR A 40 -10.12 -0.87 -2.63
N ARG A 41 -10.45 -1.26 -1.40
CA ARG A 41 -9.82 -0.69 -0.20
C ARG A 41 -8.31 -0.93 -0.18
N THR A 42 -7.86 -2.12 -0.59
CA THR A 42 -6.44 -2.42 -0.72
C THR A 42 -5.76 -1.49 -1.72
N GLY A 43 -6.37 -1.26 -2.89
CA GLY A 43 -5.84 -0.33 -3.88
C GLY A 43 -5.73 1.11 -3.37
N GLU A 44 -6.75 1.61 -2.68
CA GLU A 44 -6.73 2.95 -2.07
C GLU A 44 -5.61 3.08 -1.02
N LEU A 45 -5.46 2.08 -0.14
CA LEU A 45 -4.41 2.03 0.86
C LEU A 45 -3.00 1.95 0.24
N GLU A 46 -2.84 1.18 -0.84
CA GLU A 46 -1.57 1.10 -1.57
C GLU A 46 -1.19 2.44 -2.22
N GLU A 47 -2.17 3.15 -2.79
CA GLU A 47 -1.96 4.48 -3.35
C GLU A 47 -1.56 5.49 -2.27
N GLU A 48 -2.23 5.46 -1.11
CA GLU A 48 -1.90 6.32 0.04
C GLU A 48 -0.47 6.09 0.53
N VAL A 49 -0.07 4.82 0.70
CA VAL A 49 1.30 4.45 1.09
C VAL A 49 2.33 4.96 0.07
N LEU A 50 2.04 4.84 -1.22
CA LEU A 50 2.94 5.28 -2.27
C LEU A 50 3.09 6.81 -2.29
N ASN A 51 2.00 7.54 -2.03
CA ASN A 51 2.02 9.00 -1.91
C ASN A 51 2.81 9.47 -0.68
N LEU A 52 2.57 8.87 0.48
CA LEU A 52 3.34 9.13 1.71
C LEU A 52 4.83 8.89 1.50
N LYS A 53 5.20 7.79 0.83
CA LYS A 53 6.61 7.47 0.56
C LYS A 53 7.29 8.53 -0.31
N LYS A 54 6.62 9.01 -1.35
CA LYS A 54 7.12 10.12 -2.19
C LYS A 54 7.27 11.42 -1.40
N GLU A 55 6.35 11.68 -0.48
CA GLU A 55 6.41 12.86 0.37
C GLU A 55 7.59 12.80 1.34
N VAL A 56 7.84 11.64 1.94
CA VAL A 56 9.03 11.41 2.78
C VAL A 56 10.31 11.66 1.98
N GLU A 57 10.45 11.08 0.79
CA GLU A 57 11.63 11.25 -0.06
C GLU A 57 11.86 12.73 -0.43
N LYS A 58 10.77 13.45 -0.76
CA LYS A 58 10.82 14.89 -1.02
C LYS A 58 11.28 15.66 0.21
N LEU A 59 10.74 15.35 1.38
CA LEU A 59 11.11 16.02 2.64
C LEU A 59 12.56 15.72 3.03
N GLU A 60 13.05 14.51 2.83
CA GLU A 60 14.45 14.14 3.06
C GLU A 60 15.40 14.90 2.13
N THR A 61 15.00 15.08 0.87
CA THR A 61 15.75 15.89 -0.10
C THR A 61 15.80 17.36 0.35
N ILE A 62 14.66 17.92 0.76
CA ILE A 62 14.57 19.30 1.26
C ILE A 62 15.41 19.48 2.52
N LYS A 63 15.33 18.53 3.46
CA LYS A 63 16.14 18.52 4.68
C LYS A 63 17.62 18.49 4.35
N SER A 64 18.05 17.62 3.45
CA SER A 64 19.45 17.51 3.04
C SER A 64 19.95 18.78 2.36
N SER A 65 19.10 19.43 1.55
CA SER A 65 19.41 20.75 0.96
C SER A 65 19.54 21.84 2.02
N LEU A 66 18.63 21.87 3.01
CA LEU A 66 18.65 22.84 4.09
C LEU A 66 19.85 22.66 5.03
N LEU A 67 20.20 21.42 5.34
CA LEU A 67 21.31 21.03 6.21
C LEU A 67 22.61 20.79 5.43
N SER A 68 22.66 21.19 4.15
CA SER A 68 23.88 21.07 3.36
C SER A 68 24.98 21.89 4.02
N LEU A 69 26.20 21.33 4.05
CA LEU A 69 27.35 21.91 4.72
C LEU A 69 27.61 23.35 4.23
N ASP A 70 27.50 23.57 2.92
CA ASP A 70 27.63 24.90 2.30
C ASP A 70 26.64 25.92 2.89
N LYS A 71 25.39 25.51 3.10
CA LYS A 71 24.34 26.40 3.62
C LYS A 71 24.54 26.68 5.11
N VAL A 72 24.95 25.66 5.87
CA VAL A 72 25.29 25.80 7.30
C VAL A 72 26.51 26.70 7.48
N GLU A 73 27.56 26.50 6.68
CA GLU A 73 28.79 27.30 6.72
C GLU A 73 28.52 28.74 6.32
N LYS A 74 27.68 28.97 5.30
CA LYS A 74 27.24 30.30 4.91
C LYS A 74 26.52 31.02 6.06
N ILE A 75 25.55 30.37 6.71
CA ILE A 75 24.84 30.95 7.86
C ILE A 75 25.82 31.23 9.02
N ALA A 76 26.73 30.30 9.31
CA ALA A 76 27.72 30.45 10.37
C ALA A 76 28.66 31.65 10.13
N LYS A 77 29.12 31.85 8.89
CA LYS A 77 30.02 32.95 8.53
C LYS A 77 29.29 34.29 8.39
N ASP A 78 28.19 34.31 7.64
CA ASP A 78 27.54 35.55 7.23
C ASP A 78 26.62 36.11 8.32
N GLU A 79 25.81 35.24 8.95
CA GLU A 79 24.81 35.67 9.94
C GLU A 79 25.35 35.61 11.37
N LEU A 80 26.05 34.53 11.72
CA LEU A 80 26.56 34.32 13.09
C LEU A 80 27.98 34.88 13.30
N LYS A 81 28.63 35.38 12.24
CA LYS A 81 29.99 35.95 12.27
C LYS A 81 31.02 35.04 12.94
N MET A 82 30.85 33.73 12.80
CA MET A 82 31.80 32.75 13.34
C MET A 82 33.09 32.75 12.50
N ALA A 83 34.23 32.54 13.17
CA ALA A 83 35.51 32.38 12.50
C ALA A 83 35.51 31.07 11.68
N PRO A 84 36.20 31.03 10.51
CA PRO A 84 36.33 29.81 9.74
C PRO A 84 36.99 28.71 10.59
N ALA A 85 36.51 27.47 10.44
CA ALA A 85 37.12 26.32 11.09
C ALA A 85 38.57 26.18 10.63
N LYS A 86 39.49 25.91 11.58
CA LYS A 86 40.88 25.61 11.26
C LYS A 86 40.99 24.17 10.80
N ASP A 87 41.96 23.86 9.93
CA ASP A 87 42.19 22.52 9.39
C ASP A 87 42.36 21.45 10.49
N GLU A 88 42.94 21.83 11.62
CA GLU A 88 43.14 21.01 12.82
C GLU A 88 41.84 20.65 13.57
N GLN A 89 40.71 21.29 13.27
CA GLN A 89 39.40 21.05 13.89
C GLN A 89 38.43 20.25 13.00
N ILE A 90 38.81 19.93 11.77
CA ILE A 90 37.98 19.19 10.82
C ILE A 90 38.13 17.68 11.06
N ILE A 91 37.07 17.02 11.51
CA ILE A 91 37.03 15.58 11.72
C ILE A 91 36.37 14.91 10.51
N TYR A 92 37.12 14.09 9.78
CA TYR A 92 36.59 13.26 8.70
C TYR A 92 36.06 11.95 9.29
N GLU A 93 34.75 11.86 9.48
CA GLU A 93 34.09 10.60 9.87
C GLU A 93 34.00 9.68 8.64
N ASN A 94 34.76 8.58 8.64
CA ASN A 94 34.76 7.59 7.56
C ASN A 94 33.53 6.68 7.73
N PHE A 95 32.43 6.98 7.03
CA PHE A 95 31.24 6.14 6.97
C PHE A 95 31.51 4.85 6.18
N ASN A 96 32.23 3.90 6.80
CA ASN A 96 32.39 2.55 6.28
C ASN A 96 31.22 1.67 6.74
N ASN A 97 30.09 1.74 6.02
CA ASN A 97 29.03 0.75 6.14
C ASN A 97 29.34 -0.43 5.20
N ASN A 98 29.87 -1.51 5.77
CA ASN A 98 29.92 -2.84 5.14
C ASN A 98 28.52 -3.52 5.29
N PRO A 99 28.15 -4.47 4.41
CA PRO A 99 26.79 -4.72 3.89
C PRO A 99 25.78 -5.29 4.89
#